data_AF-A0A2B4S4A9-F1
#
_entry.id   AF-A0A2B4S4A9-F1
#
_cell.length_a   1.000
_cell.length_b   1.000
_cell.length_c   1.000
_cell.angle_alpha   90.00
_cell.angle_beta   90.00
_cell.angle_gamma   90.00
#
_symmetry.space_group_name_H-M   'P 1'
#
loop_
_entity.id
_entity.type
_entity.pdbx_description
1 polymer ?
#
loop_
_entity_poly.entity_id
_entity_poly.type
_entity_poly.pdbx_seq_one_letter_code
_entity_poly.pdbx_strand_id
1 'polypeptide(L)'
;MPPPLQRIQTNNAEEVVFFNVQKCYEKVQCRKNKKSKQRVQGATINLRVTTETPISKVEVYVERLPKAAVLCGDSNGRVPLKLKMENLMYSDNYQRQDQYFSVDLDSVYHNPITGSPVYKLSTVDSERRNRFWLLAYIVYANGRKSQPFYSEAFLLKSKRSCKVSPY
;
A
#
# COMPACT_ATOMS: atom_id res chain seq x y z
N MET A 1 49.19 -1.05 -2.42
CA MET A 1 48.07 -1.99 -2.61
C MET A 1 46.84 -1.42 -1.92
N PRO A 2 45.70 -1.24 -2.59
CA PRO A 2 44.45 -0.93 -1.89
C PRO A 2 43.94 -2.20 -1.16
N PRO A 3 43.21 -2.06 -0.05
CA PRO A 3 42.67 -3.21 0.68
C PRO A 3 41.58 -3.91 -0.15
N PRO A 4 41.37 -5.23 0.04
CA PRO A 4 40.32 -5.93 -0.67
C PRO A 4 38.95 -5.42 -0.21
N LEU A 5 38.11 -5.06 -1.17
CA LEU A 5 36.70 -4.74 -0.94
C LEU A 5 36.02 -5.97 -0.33
N GLN A 6 35.80 -5.94 0.98
CA GLN A 6 34.95 -6.94 1.63
C GLN A 6 33.54 -6.76 1.06
N ARG A 7 33.16 -7.71 0.21
CA ARG A 7 31.78 -7.90 -0.23
C ARG A 7 30.99 -8.31 0.99
N ILE A 8 30.39 -7.35 1.68
CA ILE A 8 29.40 -7.62 2.72
C ILE A 8 28.19 -8.24 2.01
N GLN A 9 28.19 -9.56 1.85
CA GLN A 9 26.98 -10.30 1.54
C GLN A 9 26.12 -10.29 2.81
N THR A 10 25.32 -9.24 2.99
CA THR A 10 24.18 -9.33 3.91
C THR A 10 23.11 -10.16 3.22
N ASN A 11 23.16 -11.49 3.39
CA ASN A 11 21.99 -12.34 3.21
C ASN A 11 21.02 -12.07 4.38
N ASN A 12 20.55 -10.82 4.51
CA ASN A 12 19.43 -10.54 5.39
C ASN A 12 18.20 -11.04 4.65
N ALA A 13 17.64 -12.18 5.06
CA ALA A 13 16.37 -12.66 4.56
C ALA A 13 15.23 -11.79 5.12
N GLU A 14 15.21 -10.50 4.76
CA GLU A 14 14.08 -9.61 4.99
C GLU A 14 13.08 -9.79 3.85
N GLU A 15 11.85 -10.14 4.20
CA GLU A 15 10.77 -10.34 3.24
C GLU A 15 9.51 -9.61 3.72
N VAL A 16 8.84 -8.93 2.79
CA VAL A 16 7.49 -8.41 3.00
C VAL A 16 6.58 -8.98 1.93
N VAL A 17 5.57 -9.74 2.35
CA VAL A 17 4.58 -10.33 1.46
C VAL A 17 3.24 -9.63 1.66
N PHE A 18 2.68 -9.10 0.59
CA PHE A 18 1.32 -8.56 0.57
C PHE A 18 0.36 -9.66 0.16
N PHE A 19 -0.60 -10.00 1.02
CA PHE A 19 -1.65 -10.95 0.71
C PHE A 19 -2.84 -10.24 0.09
N ASN A 20 -3.73 -11.01 -0.54
CA ASN A 20 -5.08 -10.60 -0.94
C ASN A 20 -5.19 -9.25 -1.69
N VAL A 21 -4.13 -8.81 -2.36
CA VAL A 21 -4.16 -7.64 -3.24
C VAL A 21 -4.99 -8.00 -4.46
N GLN A 22 -6.12 -7.32 -4.61
CA GLN A 22 -7.01 -7.54 -5.75
C GLN A 22 -6.48 -6.78 -6.96
N LYS A 23 -6.66 -7.35 -8.15
CA LYS A 23 -6.33 -6.66 -9.41
C LYS A 23 -7.14 -5.37 -9.61
N CYS A 24 -8.33 -5.31 -9.03
CA CYS A 24 -9.23 -4.16 -9.13
C CYS A 24 -10.00 -3.95 -7.83
N TYR A 25 -10.05 -2.70 -7.37
CA TYR A 25 -10.90 -2.26 -6.28
C TYR A 25 -11.93 -1.25 -6.80
N GLU A 26 -13.09 -1.21 -6.14
CA GLU A 26 -14.18 -0.32 -6.50
C GLU A 26 -14.32 0.85 -5.53
N LYS A 27 -14.61 2.03 -6.10
CA LYS A 27 -15.08 3.20 -5.37
C LYS A 27 -16.59 3.29 -5.44
N VAL A 28 -17.23 3.42 -4.29
CA VAL A 28 -18.67 3.61 -4.16
C VAL A 28 -19.00 5.01 -3.69
N GLN A 29 -20.13 5.53 -4.18
CA GLN A 29 -20.66 6.78 -3.68
C GLN A 29 -21.31 6.55 -2.33
N CYS A 30 -20.73 7.14 -1.27
CA CYS A 30 -21.33 7.20 0.05
C CYS A 30 -21.88 8.61 0.30
N ARG A 31 -23.12 8.70 0.77
CA ARG A 31 -23.72 9.97 1.23
C ARG A 31 -23.90 9.90 2.74
N LYS A 32 -23.26 10.81 3.47
CA LYS A 32 -23.41 10.96 4.93
C LYS A 32 -23.44 12.44 5.27
N ASN A 33 -24.35 12.87 6.14
CA ASN A 33 -24.49 14.26 6.59
C ASN A 33 -24.53 15.28 5.43
N LYS A 34 -25.36 15.03 4.40
CA LYS A 34 -25.47 15.84 3.17
C LYS A 34 -24.17 15.98 2.35
N LYS A 35 -23.09 15.28 2.72
CA LYS A 35 -21.82 15.25 1.97
C LYS A 35 -21.73 13.93 1.19
N SER A 36 -21.43 14.05 -0.10
CA SER A 36 -21.15 12.89 -0.94
C SER A 36 -19.64 12.68 -1.08
N LYS A 37 -19.17 11.46 -0.83
CA LYS A 37 -17.78 11.05 -0.99
C LYS A 37 -17.70 9.76 -1.80
N GLN A 38 -16.60 9.58 -2.53
CA GLN A 38 -16.30 8.34 -3.26
C GLN A 38 -15.29 7.52 -2.45
N ARG A 39 -15.77 6.46 -1.79
CA ARG A 39 -15.00 5.64 -0.82
C ARG A 39 -14.59 4.31 -1.43
N VAL A 40 -13.40 3.81 -1.09
CA VAL A 40 -12.94 2.50 -1.55
C VAL A 40 -13.65 1.43 -0.73
N GLN A 41 -14.21 0.39 -1.37
CA GLN A 41 -14.97 -0.65 -0.68
C GLN A 41 -14.17 -1.95 -0.56
N GLY A 42 -14.23 -2.60 0.62
CA GLY A 42 -13.71 -3.96 0.82
C GLY A 42 -12.20 -4.10 0.60
N ALA A 43 -11.44 -3.06 0.93
CA ALA A 43 -10.05 -2.92 0.53
C ALA A 43 -9.06 -3.05 1.71
N THR A 44 -9.30 -4.05 2.56
CA THR A 44 -8.35 -4.46 3.59
C THR A 44 -7.32 -5.40 2.97
N ILE A 45 -6.04 -5.06 3.10
CA ILE A 45 -4.91 -5.82 2.58
C ILE A 45 -4.06 -6.26 3.77
N ASN A 46 -3.74 -7.54 3.82
CA ASN A 46 -2.88 -8.10 4.85
C ASN A 46 -1.43 -8.14 4.35
N LEU A 47 -0.47 -8.05 5.27
CA LEU A 47 0.94 -8.18 4.96
C LEU A 47 1.68 -8.94 6.06
N ARG A 48 2.63 -9.78 5.66
CA ARG A 48 3.57 -10.47 6.55
C ARG A 48 4.94 -9.85 6.37
N VAL A 49 5.58 -9.55 7.49
CA VAL A 49 6.98 -9.17 7.53
C VAL A 49 7.75 -10.30 8.20
N THR A 50 8.76 -10.82 7.50
CA THR A 50 9.68 -11.84 8.01
C THR A 50 11.07 -11.22 8.07
N THR A 51 11.68 -11.24 9.24
CA THR A 51 13.05 -10.76 9.45
C THR A 51 13.67 -11.39 10.69
N GLU A 52 15.00 -11.47 10.69
CA GLU A 52 15.80 -11.93 11.83
C GLU A 52 16.20 -10.76 12.75
N THR A 53 16.05 -9.52 12.28
CA THR A 53 16.40 -8.32 13.05
C THR A 53 15.16 -7.74 13.73
N PRO A 54 15.21 -7.38 15.03
CA PRO A 54 14.09 -6.75 15.71
C PRO A 54 13.60 -5.48 15.01
N ILE A 55 12.30 -5.42 14.73
CA ILE A 55 11.67 -4.26 14.10
C ILE A 55 11.08 -3.32 15.14
N SER A 56 11.20 -2.02 14.90
CA SER A 56 10.51 -0.98 15.67
C SER A 56 9.09 -0.76 15.14
N LYS A 57 8.95 -0.61 13.82
CA LYS A 57 7.66 -0.42 13.16
C LYS A 57 7.74 -0.78 11.67
N VAL A 58 6.58 -0.94 11.06
CA VAL A 58 6.42 -1.03 9.61
C VAL A 58 5.69 0.21 9.14
N GLU A 59 6.16 0.80 8.04
CA GLU A 59 5.53 1.95 7.41
C GLU A 59 4.99 1.55 6.04
N VAL A 60 3.68 1.67 5.84
CA VAL A 60 3.01 1.30 4.59
C VAL A 60 2.44 2.54 3.93
N TYR A 61 2.65 2.64 2.62
CA TYR A 61 2.17 3.76 1.81
C TYR A 61 1.40 3.23 0.61
N VAL A 62 0.43 4.03 0.17
CA VAL A 62 -0.16 3.89 -1.15
C VAL A 62 0.42 4.97 -2.06
N GLU A 63 0.69 4.59 -3.30
CA GLU A 63 1.23 5.50 -4.30
C GLU A 63 0.59 5.17 -5.65
N ARG A 64 0.23 6.20 -6.41
CA ARG A 64 -0.14 6.01 -7.81
C ARG A 64 1.12 5.65 -8.58
N LEU A 65 1.05 4.63 -9.44
CA LEU A 65 2.21 4.21 -10.24
C LEU A 65 2.86 5.43 -10.91
N PRO A 66 4.19 5.59 -10.90
CA PRO A 66 4.84 6.81 -11.40
C PRO A 66 4.41 7.20 -12.82
N LYS A 67 4.30 6.22 -13.73
CA LYS A 67 3.79 6.45 -15.10
C LYS A 67 2.34 6.95 -15.11
N ALA A 68 1.48 6.39 -14.25
CA ALA A 68 0.09 6.80 -14.13
C ALA A 68 -0.05 8.18 -13.46
N ALA A 69 0.84 8.52 -12.53
CA ALA A 69 0.92 9.83 -11.89
C ALA A 69 1.22 10.95 -12.88
N VAL A 70 2.22 10.75 -13.76
CA VAL A 70 2.55 11.69 -14.84
C VAL A 70 1.34 11.90 -15.76
N LEU A 71 0.66 10.83 -16.18
CA LEU A 71 -0.53 10.91 -17.05
C LEU A 71 -1.73 11.62 -16.41
N CYS A 72 -1.80 11.65 -15.07
CA CYS A 72 -2.89 12.28 -14.32
C CYS A 72 -2.55 13.68 -13.79
N GLY A 73 -1.29 14.11 -13.88
CA GLY A 73 -0.80 15.27 -13.14
C GLY A 73 -0.95 15.08 -11.62
N ASP A 74 -0.78 13.85 -11.12
CA ASP A 74 -0.94 13.53 -9.71
C ASP A 74 0.35 13.84 -8.95
N SER A 75 0.26 14.71 -7.93
CA SER A 75 1.38 15.15 -7.10
C SER A 75 1.30 14.62 -5.66
N ASN A 76 0.42 13.65 -5.38
CA ASN A 76 0.27 13.10 -4.03
C ASN A 76 1.51 12.35 -3.53
N GLY A 77 2.28 11.75 -4.45
CA GLY A 77 3.40 10.87 -4.10
C GLY A 77 2.97 9.71 -3.21
N ARG A 78 3.80 9.39 -2.21
CA ARG A 78 3.56 8.33 -1.24
C ARG A 78 2.69 8.85 -0.10
N VAL A 79 1.50 8.28 0.04
CA VAL A 79 0.56 8.65 1.09
C VAL A 79 0.55 7.56 2.16
N PRO A 80 0.83 7.88 3.43
CA PRO A 80 0.88 6.88 4.49
C PRO A 80 -0.50 6.29 4.76
N LEU A 81 -0.55 4.97 4.96
CA LEU A 81 -1.74 4.24 5.41
C LEU A 81 -1.64 3.93 6.90
N LYS A 82 -2.80 3.90 7.56
CA LYS A 82 -2.86 3.47 8.96
C LYS A 82 -2.71 1.95 9.02
N LEU A 83 -1.61 1.51 9.61
CA LEU A 83 -1.33 0.10 9.89
C LEU A 83 -2.08 -0.37 11.13
N LYS A 84 -2.60 -1.59 11.08
CA LYS A 84 -3.10 -2.32 12.24
C LYS A 84 -2.27 -3.57 12.42
N MET A 85 -1.79 -3.81 13.63
CA MET A 85 -1.09 -5.05 13.97
C MET A 85 -2.15 -6.08 14.34
N GLU A 86 -2.14 -7.23 13.65
CA GLU A 86 -3.15 -8.27 13.84
C GLU A 86 -2.66 -9.29 14.88
N ASN A 87 -1.54 -9.98 14.63
CA ASN A 87 -0.94 -10.96 15.55
C ASN A 87 0.58 -11.12 15.30
N LEU A 88 1.33 -11.44 16.37
CA LEU A 88 2.72 -11.91 16.31
C LEU A 88 2.72 -13.44 16.27
N MET A 89 3.36 -14.04 15.26
CA MET A 89 3.64 -15.47 15.28
C MET A 89 5.15 -15.70 15.23
N TYR A 90 5.65 -16.54 16.12
CA TYR A 90 7.02 -17.03 16.07
C TYR A 90 7.05 -18.27 15.20
N SER A 91 8.08 -18.42 14.35
CA SER A 91 8.28 -19.69 13.66
C SER A 91 8.60 -20.80 14.67
N ASP A 92 8.31 -22.06 14.31
CA ASP A 92 8.48 -23.24 15.18
C ASP A 92 9.92 -23.41 15.73
N ASN A 93 10.90 -22.76 15.09
CA ASN A 93 12.31 -22.79 15.48
C ASN A 93 12.79 -21.55 16.25
N TYR A 94 11.88 -20.63 16.65
CA TYR A 94 12.17 -19.36 17.37
C TYR A 94 13.18 -18.39 16.70
N GLN A 95 13.69 -18.72 15.52
CA GLN A 95 14.71 -17.95 14.82
C GLN A 95 14.14 -16.89 13.87
N ARG A 96 12.89 -17.06 13.39
CA ARG A 96 12.24 -16.09 12.49
C ARG A 96 10.98 -15.53 13.13
N GLN A 97 10.91 -14.21 13.14
CA GLN A 97 9.75 -13.48 13.65
C GLN A 97 8.86 -13.12 12.46
N ASP A 98 7.69 -13.75 12.37
CA ASP A 98 6.67 -13.41 11.39
C ASP A 98 5.66 -12.46 12.05
N GLN A 99 5.63 -11.23 11.55
CA GLN A 99 4.71 -10.22 12.04
C GLN A 99 3.63 -9.95 11.00
N TYR A 100 2.37 -10.06 11.41
CA TYR A 100 1.21 -9.86 10.54
C TYR A 100 0.54 -8.51 10.81
N PHE A 101 0.30 -7.78 9.73
CA PHE A 101 -0.38 -6.49 9.77
C PHE A 101 -1.49 -6.43 8.72
N SER A 102 -2.39 -5.47 8.89
CA SER A 102 -3.40 -5.11 7.91
C SER A 102 -3.40 -3.60 7.65
N VAL A 103 -3.74 -3.23 6.42
CA VAL A 103 -4.00 -1.85 6.01
C VAL A 103 -5.33 -1.76 5.30
N ASP A 104 -6.04 -0.65 5.47
CA ASP A 104 -7.28 -0.35 4.77
C ASP A 104 -7.05 0.79 3.78
N LEU A 105 -7.27 0.55 2.48
CA LEU A 105 -7.13 1.59 1.47
C LEU A 105 -8.10 2.76 1.70
N ASP A 106 -9.27 2.55 2.31
CA ASP A 106 -10.26 3.60 2.61
C ASP A 106 -9.95 4.41 3.87
N SER A 107 -8.89 4.03 4.61
CA SER A 107 -8.42 4.76 5.79
C SER A 107 -7.93 6.17 5.48
N VAL A 108 -7.53 6.43 4.23
CA VAL A 108 -7.11 7.74 3.74
C VAL A 108 -7.99 8.20 2.59
N TYR A 109 -8.45 9.45 2.65
CA TYR A 109 -9.28 10.04 1.59
C TYR A 109 -8.57 11.21 0.90
N HIS A 110 -8.00 12.11 1.70
CA HIS A 110 -7.15 13.20 1.22
C HIS A 110 -5.73 13.00 1.72
N ASN A 111 -4.77 13.45 0.92
CA ASN A 111 -3.40 13.59 1.37
C ASN A 111 -3.35 14.67 2.47
N PRO A 112 -2.79 14.37 3.66
CA PRO A 112 -2.78 15.29 4.79
C PRO A 112 -1.96 16.56 4.54
N ILE A 113 -1.00 16.51 3.61
CA ILE A 113 -0.11 17.63 3.29
C ILE A 113 -0.75 18.53 2.23
N THR A 114 -1.20 17.94 1.12
CA THR A 114 -1.68 18.72 -0.04
C THR A 114 -3.19 18.95 -0.04
N GLY A 115 -3.94 18.24 0.81
CA GLY A 115 -5.41 18.23 0.79
C GLY A 115 -6.02 17.54 -0.44
N SER A 116 -5.20 17.08 -1.39
CA SER A 116 -5.67 16.47 -2.63
C SER A 116 -6.28 15.10 -2.40
N PRO A 117 -7.34 14.70 -3.13
CA PRO A 117 -7.92 13.38 -3.01
C PRO A 117 -6.92 12.32 -3.51
N VAL A 118 -6.59 11.36 -2.64
CA VAL A 118 -5.57 10.32 -2.91
C VAL A 118 -5.97 9.47 -4.11
N TYR A 119 -7.23 9.02 -4.11
CA TYR A 119 -7.77 8.15 -5.17
C TYR A 119 -8.63 8.92 -6.17
N LYS A 120 -8.15 10.07 -6.66
CA LYS A 120 -8.83 10.76 -7.77
C LYS A 120 -8.83 9.87 -9.00
N LEU A 121 -10.00 9.57 -9.56
CA LEU A 121 -10.09 8.72 -10.75
C LEU A 121 -10.10 9.58 -12.02
N SER A 122 -9.33 9.16 -13.01
CA SER A 122 -9.47 9.62 -14.39
C SER A 122 -10.54 8.80 -15.09
N THR A 123 -11.38 9.48 -15.88
CA THR A 123 -12.33 8.87 -16.80
C THR A 123 -11.68 8.54 -18.15
N VAL A 124 -10.68 9.32 -18.56
CA VAL A 124 -9.90 9.11 -19.78
C VAL A 124 -8.77 8.12 -19.51
N ASP A 125 -8.62 7.12 -20.38
CA ASP A 125 -7.58 6.08 -20.30
C ASP A 125 -7.44 5.48 -18.89
N SER A 126 -8.61 5.17 -18.28
CA SER A 126 -8.70 4.83 -16.86
C SER A 126 -7.84 3.63 -16.45
N GLU A 127 -7.64 2.67 -17.36
CA GLU A 127 -6.88 1.44 -17.11
C GLU A 127 -5.38 1.67 -16.92
N ARG A 128 -4.84 2.72 -17.54
CA ARG A 128 -3.44 3.14 -17.39
C ARG A 128 -3.31 4.20 -16.32
N ARG A 129 -4.30 5.10 -16.21
CA ARG A 129 -4.26 6.27 -15.33
C ARG A 129 -4.63 5.99 -13.88
N ASN A 130 -5.47 5.00 -13.59
CA ASN A 130 -5.96 4.69 -12.23
C ASN A 130 -5.23 3.50 -11.58
N ARG A 131 -3.93 3.33 -11.87
CA ARG A 131 -3.11 2.26 -11.29
C ARG A 131 -2.35 2.75 -10.06
N PHE A 132 -2.38 1.94 -9.01
CA PHE A 132 -1.73 2.19 -7.73
C PHE A 132 -1.01 0.93 -7.27
N TRP A 133 -0.09 1.11 -6.33
CA TRP A 133 0.55 0.01 -5.61
C TRP A 133 0.64 0.35 -4.13
N LEU A 134 0.91 -0.66 -3.33
CA LEU A 134 1.41 -0.48 -1.98
C LEU A 134 2.92 -0.57 -1.99
N LEU A 135 3.54 0.16 -1.08
CA LEU A 135 4.91 -0.08 -0.69
C LEU A 135 5.06 -0.09 0.82
N ALA A 136 5.94 -0.93 1.33
CA ALA A 136 6.23 -1.08 2.74
C ALA A 136 7.72 -0.85 3.00
N TYR A 137 7.99 -0.28 4.17
CA TYR A 137 9.32 -0.16 4.74
C TYR A 137 9.36 -0.81 6.11
N ILE A 138 10.42 -1.55 6.39
CA ILE A 138 10.74 -2.03 7.74
C ILE A 138 11.62 -0.96 8.38
N VAL A 139 11.22 -0.48 9.56
CA VAL A 139 12.05 0.37 10.41
C VAL A 139 12.55 -0.49 11.56
N TYR A 140 13.85 -0.75 11.57
CA TYR A 140 14.52 -1.59 12.55
C TYR A 140 14.64 -0.90 13.91
N ALA A 141 14.86 -1.66 14.98
CA ALA A 141 15.04 -1.12 16.33
C ALA A 141 16.22 -0.14 16.45
N ASN A 142 17.23 -0.26 15.58
CA ASN A 142 18.35 0.66 15.47
C ASN A 142 18.05 1.93 14.64
N GLY A 143 16.80 2.14 14.21
CA GLY A 143 16.37 3.28 13.39
C GLY A 143 16.68 3.14 11.89
N ARG A 144 17.40 2.11 11.46
CA ARG A 144 17.66 1.86 10.03
C ARG A 144 16.35 1.55 9.31
N LYS A 145 16.16 2.14 8.14
CA LYS A 145 15.03 1.85 7.25
C LYS A 145 15.48 0.90 6.13
N SER A 146 14.67 -0.11 5.83
CA SER A 146 14.91 -1.04 4.72
C SER A 146 14.78 -0.36 3.36
N GLN A 147 15.08 -1.12 2.30
CA GLN A 147 14.60 -0.79 0.96
C GLN A 147 13.06 -0.94 0.88
N PRO A 148 12.39 -0.28 -0.08
CA PRO A 148 10.95 -0.44 -0.26
C PRO A 148 10.60 -1.81 -0.83
N PHE A 149 9.59 -2.45 -0.24
CA PHE A 149 8.95 -3.65 -0.77
C PHE A 149 7.65 -3.26 -1.45
N TYR A 150 7.42 -3.70 -2.68
CA TYR A 150 6.26 -3.31 -3.48
C TYR A 150 5.25 -4.45 -3.60
N SER A 151 3.96 -4.11 -3.56
CA SER A 151 2.91 -5.04 -3.97
C SER A 151 2.81 -5.11 -5.49
N GLU A 152 2.02 -6.08 -5.99
CA GLU A 152 1.49 -5.97 -7.34
C GLU A 152 0.66 -4.69 -7.50
N ALA A 153 0.68 -4.15 -8.72
CA ALA A 153 -0.12 -2.99 -9.05
C ALA A 153 -1.60 -3.36 -9.21
N PHE A 154 -2.49 -2.53 -8.68
CA PHE A 154 -3.94 -2.71 -8.76
C PHE A 154 -4.61 -1.50 -9.40
N LEU A 155 -5.82 -1.73 -9.92
CA LEU A 155 -6.64 -0.73 -10.59
C LEU A 155 -7.75 -0.24 -9.66
N LEU A 156 -8.04 1.05 -9.65
CA LEU A 156 -9.23 1.60 -9.01
C LEU A 156 -10.25 2.05 -10.05
N LYS A 157 -11.50 1.60 -9.88
CA LYS A 157 -12.63 1.98 -10.75
C LYS A 157 -13.78 2.51 -9.91
N SER A 158 -14.62 3.35 -10.50
CA SER A 158 -15.93 3.63 -9.92
C SER A 158 -16.81 2.39 -10.08
N LYS A 159 -17.52 2.00 -9.03
CA LYS A 159 -18.56 0.99 -9.12
C LYS A 159 -19.62 1.48 -10.11
N ARG A 160 -19.87 0.70 -11.16
CA ARG A 160 -20.96 1.02 -12.09
C ARG A 160 -22.26 0.82 -11.34
N SER A 161 -23.12 1.84 -11.29
CA SER A 161 -24.50 1.59 -10.89
C SER A 161 -25.13 0.76 -12.00
N CYS A 162 -25.46 -0.49 -11.74
CA CYS A 162 -26.40 -1.23 -12.58
C CYS A 162 -27.76 -0.56 -12.41
N LYS A 163 -28.00 0.54 -13.12
CA LYS A 163 -29.37 0.90 -13.47
C LYS A 163 -29.72 -0.04 -14.61
N VAL A 164 -30.33 -1.18 -14.29
CA VAL A 164 -31.19 -1.84 -15.26
C VAL A 164 -32.24 -0.80 -15.59
N SER A 165 -32.16 -0.21 -16.78
CA SER A 165 -33.22 0.64 -17.29
C SER A 165 -34.45 -0.26 -17.42
N PRO A 166 -35.57 -0.01 -16.72
CA PRO A 166 -36.81 -0.71 -16.97
C PRO A 166 -37.47 -0.04 -18.17
N TYR A 167 -36.85 -0.15 -19.34
CA TYR A 167 -37.44 0.19 -20.64
C TYR A 167 -36.91 -0.80 -21.67
#